data_AF-A0A1L3GMA1-F1
#
_entry.id   AF-A0A1L3GMA1-F1
#
_cell.length_a   1.000
_cell.length_b   1.000
_cell.length_c   1.000
_cell.angle_alpha   90.00
_cell.angle_beta   90.00
_cell.angle_gamma   90.00
#
_symmetry.space_group_name_H-M   'P 1'
#
loop_
_entity.id
_entity.type
_entity.pdbx_description
1 polymer ?
#
loop_
_entity_poly.entity_id
_entity_poly.type
_entity_poly.pdbx_seq_one_letter_code
_entity_poly.pdbx_strand_id
1 'polypeptide(L)'
;MFKGSPHQGQKPELAKILFFGSDANYSAALSDHPFFHRIIEYHRDGVAFWQRYDRHHPFLLDEYPFKKNTGGVPYHRSFAALNLSSKYAPFISFVELLDVPTIGNSSGEKEFWNLFSPEHAKRLDTLLQCGSRRIIFLSDNVIRRMRKIKKRWGLFSWVPDSDAHGLLCKLGDTAIHKVFHFSDGRVYKHIPEMRKLIVDYCFGQAQVFHRL
;
A
#
# COMPACT_ATOMS: atom_id res chain seq x y z
N MET A 1 2.49 -3.22 -19.00
CA MET A 1 2.43 -4.08 -17.79
C MET A 1 1.63 -3.40 -16.67
N PHE A 2 2.06 -2.25 -16.15
CA PHE A 2 1.39 -1.58 -15.02
C PHE A 2 -0.09 -1.19 -15.23
N LYS A 3 -0.47 -0.71 -16.43
CA LYS A 3 -1.86 -0.36 -16.75
C LYS A 3 -2.87 -1.51 -16.60
N GLY A 4 -2.41 -2.77 -16.69
CA GLY A 4 -3.29 -3.95 -16.56
C GLY A 4 -3.49 -4.41 -15.12
N SER A 5 -2.65 -3.96 -14.19
CA SER A 5 -2.69 -4.33 -12.77
C SER A 5 -2.01 -3.24 -11.93
N PRO A 6 -2.72 -2.14 -11.62
CA PRO A 6 -2.17 -1.00 -10.90
C PRO A 6 -2.11 -1.24 -9.38
N HIS A 7 -1.50 -2.36 -9.00
CA HIS A 7 -1.31 -2.76 -7.61
C HIS A 7 -0.01 -3.54 -7.48
N GLN A 8 0.46 -3.72 -6.25
CA GLN A 8 1.60 -4.56 -5.92
C GLN A 8 1.22 -5.57 -4.84
N GLY A 9 1.87 -6.73 -4.82
CA GLY A 9 1.48 -7.83 -3.92
C GLY A 9 0.29 -8.63 -4.47
N GLN A 10 -0.66 -8.97 -3.61
CA GLN A 10 -1.89 -9.69 -3.99
C GLN A 10 -2.86 -8.80 -4.79
N LYS A 11 -3.72 -9.43 -5.60
CA LYS A 11 -4.88 -8.77 -6.21
C LYS A 11 -5.76 -8.10 -5.14
N PRO A 12 -6.12 -6.81 -5.29
CA PRO A 12 -6.88 -6.10 -4.27
C PRO A 12 -8.21 -6.76 -3.92
N GLU A 13 -8.85 -7.43 -4.88
CA GLU A 13 -10.11 -8.16 -4.73
C GLU A 13 -9.98 -9.41 -3.85
N LEU A 14 -8.77 -9.97 -3.71
CA LEU A 14 -8.49 -11.17 -2.91
C LEU A 14 -7.81 -10.85 -1.56
N ALA A 15 -7.20 -9.68 -1.44
CA ALA A 15 -6.46 -9.29 -0.24
C ALA A 15 -7.40 -8.97 0.94
N LYS A 16 -6.98 -9.26 2.18
CA LYS A 16 -7.70 -8.84 3.40
C LYS A 16 -7.20 -7.50 3.94
N ILE A 17 -5.97 -7.16 3.60
CA ILE A 17 -5.25 -5.97 4.06
C ILE A 17 -4.89 -5.14 2.83
N LEU A 18 -5.33 -3.89 2.78
CA LEU A 18 -4.97 -2.96 1.72
C LEU A 18 -4.16 -1.80 2.29
N PHE A 19 -2.98 -1.56 1.73
CA PHE A 19 -2.20 -0.34 2.00
C PHE A 19 -2.36 0.59 0.82
N PHE A 20 -2.93 1.77 1.05
CA PHE A 20 -3.06 2.75 -0.02
C PHE A 20 -1.87 3.70 -0.06
N GLY A 21 -1.30 3.81 -1.25
CA GLY A 21 -0.41 4.88 -1.63
C GLY A 21 -1.05 5.81 -2.65
N SER A 22 -0.25 6.77 -3.05
CA SER A 22 -0.59 7.74 -4.07
C SER A 22 -0.28 7.23 -5.48
N ASP A 23 0.85 6.56 -5.62
CA ASP A 23 1.48 6.12 -6.85
C ASP A 23 2.67 5.20 -6.54
N ALA A 24 2.92 4.24 -7.42
CA ALA A 24 4.14 3.43 -7.39
C ALA A 24 5.28 4.23 -8.03
N ASN A 25 6.22 4.70 -7.22
CA ASN A 25 7.29 5.59 -7.66
C ASN A 25 8.65 4.88 -7.81
N TYR A 26 9.31 5.08 -8.95
CA TYR A 26 10.66 4.57 -9.22
C TYR A 26 11.60 5.73 -9.62
N SER A 27 12.87 5.67 -9.20
CA SER A 27 13.86 6.61 -9.72
C SER A 27 14.20 6.30 -11.17
N ALA A 28 14.49 7.32 -11.98
CA ALA A 28 14.91 7.12 -13.37
C ALA A 28 16.12 6.18 -13.46
N ALA A 29 17.12 6.38 -12.60
CA ALA A 29 18.30 5.53 -12.52
C ALA A 29 17.99 4.05 -12.25
N LEU A 30 16.95 3.75 -11.46
CA LEU A 30 16.53 2.38 -11.22
C LEU A 30 15.85 1.79 -12.45
N SER A 31 14.99 2.56 -13.14
CA SER A 31 14.27 2.12 -14.35
C SER A 31 15.21 1.69 -15.47
N ASP A 32 16.37 2.34 -15.58
CA ASP A 32 17.38 2.03 -16.61
C ASP A 32 18.42 0.98 -16.16
N HIS A 33 18.40 0.58 -14.88
CA HIS A 33 19.39 -0.34 -14.33
C HIS A 33 18.97 -1.81 -14.51
N PRO A 34 19.90 -2.76 -14.74
CA PRO A 34 19.58 -4.18 -14.89
C PRO A 34 18.73 -4.76 -13.75
N PHE A 35 18.91 -4.28 -12.52
CA PHE A 35 18.10 -4.66 -11.35
C PHE A 35 16.58 -4.44 -11.55
N PHE A 36 16.15 -3.58 -12.48
CA PHE A 36 14.73 -3.36 -12.77
C PHE A 36 13.98 -4.65 -13.13
N HIS A 37 14.67 -5.69 -13.62
CA HIS A 37 14.05 -7.01 -13.82
C HIS A 37 13.41 -7.58 -12.55
N ARG A 38 13.95 -7.28 -11.35
CA ARG A 38 13.34 -7.67 -10.06
C ARG A 38 12.03 -6.93 -9.79
N ILE A 39 11.95 -5.66 -10.21
CA ILE A 39 10.70 -4.89 -10.15
C ILE A 39 9.67 -5.53 -11.08
N ILE A 40 10.06 -5.87 -12.30
CA ILE A 40 9.18 -6.56 -13.25
C ILE A 40 8.73 -7.93 -12.72
N GLU A 41 9.63 -8.72 -12.13
CA GLU A 41 9.29 -9.99 -11.47
C GLU A 41 8.23 -9.80 -10.38
N TYR A 42 8.45 -8.83 -9.49
CA TYR A 42 7.53 -8.50 -8.40
C TYR A 42 6.16 -8.02 -8.92
N HIS A 43 6.12 -7.22 -9.99
CA HIS A 43 4.85 -6.77 -10.59
C HIS A 43 4.10 -7.87 -11.33
N ARG A 44 4.79 -8.94 -11.77
CA ARG A 44 4.14 -10.07 -12.43
C ARG A 44 3.37 -10.92 -11.42
N ASP A 45 3.98 -11.19 -10.27
CA ASP A 45 3.37 -11.94 -9.18
C ASP A 45 4.04 -11.56 -7.85
N GLY A 46 3.45 -10.58 -7.16
CA GLY A 46 4.01 -10.08 -5.90
C GLY A 46 3.90 -11.11 -4.76
N VAL A 47 2.94 -12.03 -4.84
CA VAL A 47 2.77 -13.09 -3.83
C VAL A 47 3.87 -14.12 -3.98
N ALA A 48 4.08 -14.63 -5.19
CA ALA A 48 5.15 -15.60 -5.48
C ALA A 48 6.53 -14.98 -5.22
N PHE A 49 6.72 -13.70 -5.57
CA PHE A 49 7.96 -12.99 -5.25
C PHE A 49 8.23 -12.98 -3.74
N TRP A 50 7.25 -12.56 -2.93
CA TRP A 50 7.44 -12.50 -1.48
C TRP A 50 7.67 -13.89 -0.89
N GLN A 51 6.97 -14.92 -1.37
CA GLN A 51 7.20 -16.30 -0.95
C GLN A 51 8.60 -16.82 -1.31
N ARG A 52 9.11 -16.46 -2.49
CA ARG A 52 10.43 -16.89 -2.97
C ARG A 52 11.57 -16.25 -2.18
N TYR A 53 11.47 -14.95 -1.89
CA TYR A 53 12.57 -14.18 -1.30
C TYR A 53 12.43 -13.91 0.20
N ASP A 54 11.28 -14.22 0.78
CA ASP A 54 10.86 -13.80 2.13
C ASP A 54 11.03 -12.28 2.38
N ARG A 55 10.90 -11.51 1.30
CA ARG A 55 10.93 -10.04 1.27
C ARG A 55 9.72 -9.54 0.49
N HIS A 56 8.97 -8.57 1.04
CA HIS A 56 7.76 -8.08 0.37
C HIS A 56 8.03 -7.20 -0.84
N HIS A 57 9.28 -6.71 -1.00
CA HIS A 57 9.62 -5.82 -2.11
C HIS A 57 11.08 -6.01 -2.56
N PRO A 58 11.38 -5.87 -3.87
CA PRO A 58 12.75 -5.94 -4.41
C PRO A 58 13.76 -5.01 -3.72
N PHE A 59 13.33 -3.86 -3.21
CA PHE A 59 14.20 -2.91 -2.51
C PHE A 59 14.86 -3.47 -1.24
N LEU A 60 14.37 -4.60 -0.74
CA LEU A 60 14.90 -5.27 0.44
C LEU A 60 15.83 -6.45 0.11
N LEU A 61 16.08 -6.73 -1.17
CA LEU A 61 17.06 -7.73 -1.57
C LEU A 61 18.48 -7.23 -1.27
N ASP A 62 19.38 -8.18 -0.98
CA ASP A 62 20.78 -7.85 -0.69
C ASP A 62 21.49 -7.28 -1.91
N GLU A 63 21.16 -7.78 -3.09
CA GLU A 63 21.66 -7.33 -4.41
C GLU A 63 21.08 -5.98 -4.89
N TYR A 64 20.27 -5.28 -4.08
CA TYR A 64 19.77 -3.94 -4.43
C TYR A 64 20.95 -2.96 -4.57
N PRO A 65 21.12 -2.28 -5.73
CA PRO A 65 22.38 -1.63 -6.09
C PRO A 65 22.52 -0.19 -5.59
N PHE A 66 21.45 0.43 -5.10
CA PHE A 66 21.45 1.85 -4.70
C PHE A 66 21.49 2.04 -3.18
N LYS A 67 21.72 3.29 -2.75
CA LYS A 67 21.75 3.66 -1.33
C LYS A 67 20.44 3.29 -0.64
N LYS A 68 20.52 2.48 0.42
CA LYS A 68 19.35 1.94 1.16
C LYS A 68 18.66 2.95 2.10
N ASN A 69 19.01 4.23 2.02
CA ASN A 69 18.42 5.32 2.80
C ASN A 69 17.75 6.41 1.94
N THR A 70 17.54 6.14 0.64
CA THR A 70 16.90 7.07 -0.30
C THR A 70 15.76 6.41 -1.06
N GLY A 71 14.94 7.22 -1.74
CA GLY A 71 13.83 6.74 -2.58
C GLY A 71 12.78 5.97 -1.78
N GLY A 72 12.27 4.88 -2.34
CA GLY A 72 11.30 4.02 -1.68
C GLY A 72 11.89 3.08 -0.62
N VAL A 73 13.22 2.93 -0.52
CA VAL A 73 13.83 1.97 0.42
C VAL A 73 13.43 2.24 1.90
N PRO A 74 13.44 3.49 2.41
CA PRO A 74 12.97 3.78 3.76
C PRO A 74 11.53 3.32 4.02
N TYR A 75 10.62 3.53 3.07
CA TYR A 75 9.23 3.05 3.17
C TYR A 75 9.20 1.54 3.40
N HIS A 76 9.87 0.77 2.54
CA HIS A 76 9.84 -0.69 2.63
C HIS A 76 10.59 -1.20 3.87
N ARG A 77 11.66 -0.53 4.33
CA ARG A 77 12.32 -0.89 5.59
C ARG A 77 11.41 -0.71 6.81
N SER A 78 10.70 0.41 6.89
CA SER A 78 9.73 0.64 7.97
C SER A 78 8.55 -0.33 7.88
N PHE A 79 8.07 -0.65 6.67
CA PHE A 79 7.06 -1.70 6.50
C PHE A 79 7.55 -3.06 7.01
N ALA A 80 8.80 -3.43 6.70
CA ALA A 80 9.40 -4.69 7.15
C ALA A 80 9.49 -4.79 8.69
N ALA A 81 9.51 -3.65 9.41
CA ALA A 81 9.45 -3.64 10.86
C ALA A 81 8.09 -4.11 11.44
N LEU A 82 7.04 -4.22 10.61
CA LEU A 82 5.84 -5.00 10.96
C LEU A 82 6.15 -6.49 11.18
N ASN A 83 7.32 -6.97 10.74
CA ASN A 83 7.83 -8.34 10.90
C ASN A 83 6.90 -9.42 10.29
N LEU A 84 6.30 -9.11 9.15
CA LEU A 84 5.41 -10.02 8.43
C LEU A 84 6.25 -10.93 7.54
N SER A 85 6.17 -12.24 7.74
CA SER A 85 6.81 -13.21 6.85
C SER A 85 6.02 -13.40 5.56
N SER A 86 6.59 -14.14 4.61
CA SER A 86 5.93 -14.54 3.35
C SER A 86 4.54 -15.18 3.51
N LYS A 87 4.20 -15.75 4.67
CA LYS A 87 2.85 -16.28 4.95
C LYS A 87 1.74 -15.23 4.85
N TYR A 88 2.08 -13.95 4.97
CA TYR A 88 1.13 -12.85 4.85
C TYR A 88 0.92 -12.39 3.40
N ALA A 89 1.79 -12.81 2.47
CA ALA A 89 1.75 -12.38 1.08
C ALA A 89 0.38 -12.59 0.41
N PRO A 90 -0.34 -13.71 0.62
CA PRO A 90 -1.66 -13.90 0.02
C PRO A 90 -2.75 -12.95 0.53
N PHE A 91 -2.51 -12.22 1.62
CA PHE A 91 -3.51 -11.36 2.27
C PHE A 91 -3.28 -9.87 2.06
N ILE A 92 -2.14 -9.44 1.51
CA ILE A 92 -1.72 -8.04 1.48
C ILE A 92 -1.62 -7.53 0.04
N SER A 93 -2.26 -6.38 -0.21
CA SER A 93 -2.11 -5.63 -1.46
C SER A 93 -1.69 -4.19 -1.17
N PHE A 94 -0.83 -3.66 -2.03
CA PHE A 94 -0.47 -2.24 -2.10
C PHE A 94 -1.20 -1.64 -3.29
N VAL A 95 -2.08 -0.68 -3.02
CA VAL A 95 -3.01 -0.10 -3.98
C VAL A 95 -2.72 1.38 -4.12
N GLU A 96 -2.68 1.87 -5.35
CA GLU A 96 -2.32 3.26 -5.63
C GLU A 96 -3.52 4.04 -6.18
N LEU A 97 -3.64 5.31 -5.77
CA LEU A 97 -4.66 6.22 -6.31
C LEU A 97 -4.47 6.51 -7.81
N LEU A 98 -3.23 6.47 -8.30
CA LEU A 98 -2.91 6.48 -9.72
C LEU A 98 -2.82 5.05 -10.27
N ASP A 99 -3.31 4.82 -11.48
CA ASP A 99 -3.18 3.54 -12.18
C ASP A 99 -1.91 3.41 -13.02
N VAL A 100 -1.02 4.41 -12.91
CA VAL A 100 0.27 4.46 -13.58
C VAL A 100 1.38 4.68 -12.56
N PRO A 101 2.52 3.98 -12.70
CA PRO A 101 3.68 4.29 -11.91
C PRO A 101 4.25 5.64 -12.35
N THR A 102 4.95 6.30 -11.45
CA THR A 102 5.61 7.57 -11.73
C THR A 102 7.13 7.42 -11.65
N ILE A 103 7.84 8.32 -12.32
CA ILE A 103 9.31 8.32 -12.35
C ILE A 103 9.82 9.64 -11.75
N GLY A 104 10.72 9.55 -10.78
CA GLY A 104 11.33 10.73 -10.13
C GLY A 104 10.44 11.35 -9.06
N ASN A 105 10.51 12.66 -8.82
CA ASN A 105 9.69 13.30 -7.78
C ASN A 105 8.34 13.78 -8.36
N SER A 106 7.47 12.85 -8.72
CA SER A 106 6.13 13.16 -9.26
C SER A 106 5.08 13.39 -8.17
N SER A 107 5.52 13.66 -6.93
CA SER A 107 4.63 13.83 -5.76
C SER A 107 3.84 15.15 -5.77
N GLY A 108 4.07 16.01 -6.77
CA GLY A 108 3.38 17.27 -6.94
C GLY A 108 1.89 17.12 -7.20
N GLU A 109 1.14 18.12 -6.74
CA GLU A 109 -0.32 18.18 -6.90
C GLU A 109 -0.72 18.23 -8.39
N LYS A 110 0.01 19.02 -9.19
CA LYS A 110 -0.28 19.20 -10.62
C LYS A 110 -0.06 17.89 -11.38
N GLU A 111 1.06 17.22 -11.16
CA GLU A 111 1.43 15.96 -11.79
C GLU A 111 0.42 14.86 -11.45
N PHE A 112 0.00 14.77 -10.18
CA PHE A 112 -1.04 13.83 -9.78
C PHE A 112 -2.33 14.02 -10.57
N TRP A 113 -2.84 15.25 -10.69
CA TRP A 113 -4.08 15.51 -11.42
C TRP A 113 -3.98 15.32 -12.92
N ASN A 114 -2.79 15.51 -13.50
CA ASN A 114 -2.56 15.23 -14.92
C ASN A 114 -2.61 13.72 -15.23
N LEU A 115 -2.26 12.88 -14.26
CA LEU A 115 -2.24 11.42 -14.39
C LEU A 115 -3.49 10.74 -13.82
N PHE A 116 -4.34 11.49 -13.12
CA PHE A 116 -5.50 10.95 -12.44
C PHE A 116 -6.56 10.40 -13.42
N SER A 117 -6.97 9.15 -13.24
CA SER A 117 -8.10 8.54 -13.96
C SER A 117 -9.34 8.46 -13.04
N PRO A 118 -10.45 9.15 -13.39
CA PRO A 118 -11.72 9.00 -12.70
C PRO A 118 -12.28 7.57 -12.77
N GLU A 119 -12.05 6.85 -13.88
CA GLU A 119 -12.48 5.46 -14.05
C GLU A 119 -11.77 4.54 -13.06
N HIS A 120 -10.46 4.73 -12.88
CA HIS A 120 -9.69 4.00 -11.88
C HIS A 120 -10.19 4.31 -10.47
N ALA A 121 -10.37 5.59 -10.14
CA ALA A 121 -10.90 5.99 -8.85
C ALA A 121 -12.29 5.38 -8.57
N LYS A 122 -13.16 5.28 -9.58
CA LYS A 122 -14.47 4.63 -9.46
C LYS A 122 -14.35 3.12 -9.18
N ARG A 123 -13.39 2.43 -9.82
CA ARG A 123 -13.10 1.02 -9.53
C ARG A 123 -12.63 0.84 -8.10
N LEU A 124 -11.70 1.69 -7.63
CA LEU A 124 -11.25 1.68 -6.25
C LEU A 124 -12.40 1.94 -5.28
N ASP A 125 -13.22 2.97 -5.52
CA ASP A 125 -14.34 3.29 -4.64
C ASP A 125 -15.35 2.15 -4.51
N THR A 126 -15.60 1.45 -5.62
CA THR A 126 -16.44 0.23 -5.65
C THR A 126 -15.81 -0.92 -4.88
N LEU A 127 -14.50 -1.15 -5.06
CA LEU A 127 -13.75 -2.18 -4.33
C LEU A 127 -13.86 -2.00 -2.82
N LEU A 128 -13.79 -0.77 -2.31
CA LEU A 128 -13.81 -0.51 -0.86
C LEU A 128 -15.20 -0.65 -0.25
N GLN A 129 -16.26 -0.57 -1.06
CA GLN A 129 -17.66 -0.68 -0.63
C GLN A 129 -18.23 -2.11 -0.76
N CYS A 130 -17.48 -3.08 -1.33
CA CYS A 130 -17.99 -4.43 -1.63
C CYS A 130 -18.28 -5.34 -0.41
N GLY A 131 -18.29 -4.80 0.82
CA GLY A 131 -18.74 -5.50 2.02
C GLY A 131 -17.84 -6.65 2.52
N SER A 132 -16.67 -6.87 1.92
CA SER A 132 -15.73 -7.90 2.36
C SER A 132 -15.07 -7.52 3.69
N ARG A 133 -14.90 -8.46 4.63
CA ARG A 133 -14.15 -8.23 5.87
C ARG A 133 -12.68 -7.90 5.57
N ARG A 134 -12.32 -6.63 5.67
CA ARG A 134 -11.01 -6.08 5.30
C ARG A 134 -10.54 -5.01 6.27
N ILE A 135 -9.23 -4.76 6.27
CA ILE A 135 -8.65 -3.55 6.85
C ILE A 135 -7.90 -2.76 5.78
N ILE A 136 -8.12 -1.45 5.78
CA ILE A 136 -7.51 -0.51 4.85
C ILE A 136 -6.66 0.48 5.66
N PHE A 137 -5.41 0.66 5.26
CA PHE A 137 -4.51 1.65 5.84
C PHE A 137 -4.30 2.80 4.88
N LEU A 138 -4.65 4.01 5.32
CA LEU A 138 -4.51 5.25 4.57
C LEU A 138 -3.53 6.19 5.27
N SER A 139 -2.65 6.83 4.50
CA SER A 139 -1.84 7.95 5.01
C SER A 139 -2.58 9.28 4.87
N ASP A 140 -2.13 10.30 5.60
CA ASP A 140 -2.67 11.66 5.50
C ASP A 140 -2.70 12.19 4.06
N ASN A 141 -1.67 11.90 3.27
CA ASN A 141 -1.60 12.37 1.90
C ASN A 141 -2.70 11.74 1.03
N VAL A 142 -2.92 10.43 1.19
CA VAL A 142 -3.97 9.69 0.49
C VAL A 142 -5.34 10.20 0.89
N ILE A 143 -5.60 10.41 2.18
CA ILE A 143 -6.87 10.94 2.69
C ILE A 143 -7.16 12.32 2.10
N ARG A 144 -6.18 13.24 2.11
CA ARG A 144 -6.34 14.57 1.51
C ARG A 144 -6.66 14.50 0.02
N ARG A 145 -5.99 13.61 -0.73
CA ARG A 145 -6.28 13.38 -2.16
C ARG A 145 -7.68 12.81 -2.35
N MET A 146 -8.09 11.79 -1.58
CA MET A 146 -9.43 11.23 -1.64
C MET A 146 -10.52 12.28 -1.33
N ARG A 147 -10.31 13.19 -0.37
CA ARG A 147 -11.25 14.29 -0.11
C ARG A 147 -11.37 15.28 -1.28
N LYS A 148 -10.26 15.58 -1.97
CA LYS A 148 -10.31 16.41 -3.19
C LYS A 148 -11.06 15.68 -4.31
N ILE A 149 -10.85 14.37 -4.43
CA ILE A 149 -11.58 13.53 -5.37
C ILE A 149 -13.09 13.54 -5.04
N LYS A 150 -13.47 13.38 -3.77
CA LYS A 150 -14.84 13.51 -3.25
C LYS A 150 -15.47 14.83 -3.67
N LYS A 151 -14.78 15.95 -3.47
CA LYS A 151 -15.30 17.27 -3.84
C LYS A 151 -15.52 17.44 -5.34
N ARG A 152 -14.65 16.88 -6.20
CA ARG A 152 -14.67 17.12 -7.65
C ARG A 152 -15.47 16.09 -8.45
N TRP A 153 -15.56 14.84 -7.99
CA TRP A 153 -16.26 13.75 -8.70
C TRP A 153 -17.31 13.02 -7.86
N GLY A 154 -17.46 13.32 -6.57
CA GLY A 154 -18.39 12.61 -5.68
C GLY A 154 -17.96 11.19 -5.30
N LEU A 155 -16.77 10.74 -5.71
CA LEU A 155 -16.21 9.43 -5.35
C LEU A 155 -15.59 9.46 -3.95
N PHE A 156 -15.52 8.31 -3.28
CA PHE A 156 -15.04 8.22 -1.90
C PHE A 156 -15.85 9.09 -0.92
N SER A 157 -17.17 9.15 -1.14
CA SER A 157 -18.11 9.93 -0.31
C SER A 157 -18.06 9.55 1.17
N TRP A 158 -17.67 8.31 1.46
CA TRP A 158 -17.50 7.75 2.79
C TRP A 158 -16.26 8.25 3.55
N VAL A 159 -15.31 8.91 2.88
CA VAL A 159 -14.12 9.45 3.57
C VAL A 159 -14.58 10.57 4.50
N PRO A 160 -14.33 10.44 5.82
CA PRO A 160 -14.74 11.44 6.78
C PRO A 160 -13.93 12.73 6.60
N ASP A 161 -14.54 13.86 6.93
CA ASP A 161 -13.85 15.15 6.92
C ASP A 161 -12.97 15.34 8.17
N SER A 162 -13.13 14.46 9.17
CA SER A 162 -12.31 14.39 10.40
C SER A 162 -10.92 13.78 10.18
N ASP A 163 -9.92 14.28 10.91
CA ASP A 163 -8.52 13.86 10.83
C ASP A 163 -8.06 12.94 11.97
N ALA A 164 -8.98 12.25 12.64
CA ALA A 164 -8.66 11.30 13.72
C ALA A 164 -7.62 10.26 13.30
N HIS A 165 -6.63 9.99 14.16
CA HIS A 165 -5.68 8.90 13.95
C HIS A 165 -6.28 7.55 14.40
N GLY A 166 -5.86 6.44 13.79
CA GLY A 166 -6.45 5.13 14.08
C GLY A 166 -7.69 4.87 13.22
N LEU A 167 -8.73 4.26 13.79
CA LEU A 167 -9.97 3.94 13.06
C LEU A 167 -10.68 5.23 12.60
N LEU A 168 -10.77 5.44 11.29
CA LEU A 168 -11.47 6.57 10.67
C LEU A 168 -12.97 6.29 10.54
N CYS A 169 -13.32 5.15 9.95
CA CYS A 169 -14.70 4.75 9.70
C CYS A 169 -14.78 3.24 9.40
N LYS A 170 -16.01 2.74 9.30
CA LYS A 170 -16.32 1.38 8.85
C LYS A 170 -17.28 1.43 7.67
N LEU A 171 -17.05 0.59 6.67
CA LEU A 171 -17.94 0.37 5.53
C LEU A 171 -18.37 -1.09 5.52
N GLY A 172 -19.52 -1.38 6.14
CA GLY A 172 -19.87 -2.75 6.51
C GLY A 172 -18.78 -3.37 7.39
N ASP A 173 -18.22 -4.50 6.93
CA ASP A 173 -17.13 -5.21 7.62
C ASP A 173 -15.72 -4.71 7.25
N THR A 174 -15.60 -3.69 6.41
CA THR A 174 -14.32 -3.05 6.11
C THR A 174 -14.00 -2.00 7.17
N ALA A 175 -12.87 -2.16 7.86
CA ALA A 175 -12.33 -1.14 8.77
C ALA A 175 -11.28 -0.27 8.06
N ILE A 176 -11.40 1.04 8.17
CA ILE A 176 -10.49 1.99 7.52
C ILE A 176 -9.71 2.74 8.59
N HIS A 177 -8.39 2.65 8.54
CA HIS A 177 -7.49 3.23 9.52
C HIS A 177 -6.58 4.29 8.89
N LYS A 178 -6.49 5.44 9.55
CA LYS A 178 -5.43 6.42 9.30
C LYS A 178 -4.16 5.97 10.02
N VAL A 179 -3.07 5.91 9.26
CA VAL A 179 -1.72 5.59 9.77
C VAL A 179 -0.71 6.62 9.27
N PHE A 180 0.44 6.68 9.93
CA PHE A 180 1.58 7.42 9.39
C PHE A 180 2.08 6.74 8.12
N HIS A 181 2.53 7.54 7.15
CA HIS A 181 3.23 7.00 5.98
C HIS A 181 4.49 6.24 6.43
N PHE A 182 4.84 5.12 5.80
CA PHE A 182 5.99 4.32 6.28
C PHE A 182 7.36 5.01 6.12
N SER A 183 7.46 6.09 5.35
CA SER A 183 8.66 6.95 5.35
C SER A 183 8.74 7.92 6.53
N ASP A 184 7.70 8.01 7.36
CA ASP A 184 7.65 8.87 8.55
C ASP A 184 8.09 8.08 9.80
N GLY A 185 9.09 8.58 10.51
CA GLY A 185 9.61 7.93 11.72
C GLY A 185 8.59 7.74 12.85
N ARG A 186 7.47 8.47 12.84
CA ARG A 186 6.38 8.28 13.82
C ARG A 186 5.67 6.93 13.65
N VAL A 187 5.74 6.30 12.48
CA VAL A 187 5.09 5.01 12.20
C VAL A 187 5.53 3.91 13.17
N TYR A 188 6.79 3.93 13.62
CA TYR A 188 7.34 2.92 14.52
C TYR A 188 6.58 2.81 15.85
N LYS A 189 5.96 3.90 16.33
CA LYS A 189 5.13 3.89 17.55
C LYS A 189 3.83 3.10 17.38
N HIS A 190 3.35 2.93 16.14
CA HIS A 190 2.07 2.31 15.82
C HIS A 190 2.21 0.92 15.19
N ILE A 191 3.43 0.49 14.85
CA ILE A 191 3.72 -0.84 14.30
C ILE A 191 3.11 -1.99 15.13
N PRO A 192 3.21 -2.02 16.47
CA PRO A 192 2.64 -3.11 17.26
C PRO A 192 1.12 -3.25 17.11
N GLU A 193 0.41 -2.12 17.11
CA GLU A 193 -1.04 -2.07 16.92
C GLU A 193 -1.44 -2.49 15.51
N MET A 194 -0.77 -1.93 14.49
CA MET A 194 -0.99 -2.32 13.09
C MET A 194 -0.76 -3.80 12.87
N ARG A 195 0.33 -4.35 13.41
CA ARG A 195 0.64 -5.78 13.33
C ARG A 195 -0.46 -6.62 13.97
N LYS A 196 -0.93 -6.25 15.17
CA LYS A 196 -2.02 -6.96 15.86
C LYS A 196 -3.27 -7.02 14.97
N LEU A 197 -3.68 -5.88 14.42
CA LEU A 197 -4.82 -5.81 13.50
C LEU A 197 -4.62 -6.71 12.27
N ILE A 198 -3.44 -6.67 11.65
CA ILE A 198 -3.13 -7.51 10.48
C ILE A 198 -3.25 -9.00 10.84
N VAL A 199 -2.68 -9.42 11.97
CA VAL A 199 -2.74 -10.82 12.43
C VAL A 199 -4.20 -11.25 12.64
N ASP A 200 -4.99 -10.43 13.34
CA ASP A 200 -6.40 -10.73 13.65
C ASP A 200 -7.26 -10.87 12.39
N TYR A 201 -7.01 -10.06 11.35
CA TYR A 201 -7.70 -10.16 10.07
C TYR A 201 -7.23 -11.34 9.23
N CYS A 202 -5.94 -11.65 9.24
CA CYS A 202 -5.39 -12.76 8.46
C CYS A 202 -5.79 -14.12 9.03
N PHE A 203 -5.65 -14.31 10.35
CA PHE A 203 -5.70 -15.61 11.01
C PHE A 203 -6.73 -15.72 12.14
N GLY A 204 -7.43 -14.63 12.50
CA GLY A 204 -8.34 -14.61 13.64
C GLY A 204 -7.62 -14.44 14.99
N GLN A 205 -8.38 -14.15 16.05
CA GLN A 205 -7.83 -13.85 17.39
C GLN A 205 -7.16 -15.06 18.09
N ALA A 206 -7.22 -16.26 17.51
CA ALA A 206 -6.75 -17.49 18.15
C ALA A 206 -5.25 -17.80 17.92
N GLN A 207 -4.48 -16.93 17.24
CA GLN A 207 -3.05 -17.16 17.00
C GLN A 207 -2.17 -15.99 17.47
N VAL A 208 -2.36 -15.54 18.71
CA VAL A 208 -1.27 -14.89 19.44
C VAL A 208 -0.32 -16.01 19.88
N PHE A 209 0.57 -16.44 18.99
CA PHE A 209 1.67 -17.33 19.37
C PHE A 209 2.50 -16.64 20.45
N HIS A 210 2.48 -17.23 21.64
CA HIS A 210 3.50 -17.01 22.66
C HIS A 210 4.87 -17.16 22.00
N ARG A 211 5.70 -16.11 22.12
CA ARG A 211 7.13 -16.24 21.87
C ARG A 211 7.69 -17.20 22.93
N LEU A 212 8.33 -18.27 22.47
CA LEU A 212 9.47 -18.86 23.18
C LEU A 212 10.72 -18.09 22.75
#